data_AF-A0A8B6G136-F1
#
_entry.id   AF-A0A8B6G136-F1
#
_cell.length_a   1.000
_cell.length_b   1.000
_cell.length_c   1.000
_cell.angle_alpha   90.00
_cell.angle_beta   90.00
_cell.angle_gamma   90.00
#
_symmetry.space_group_name_H-M   'P 1'
#
loop_
_entity.id
_entity.type
_entity.pdbx_description
1 polymer ?
#
loop_
_entity_poly.entity_id
_entity_poly.type
_entity_poly.pdbx_seq_one_letter_code
_entity_poly.pdbx_strand_id
1 'polypeptide(L)'
;MNYRKHESQRDFHRKQEYRSHPENLEHERLKKHSSRQNKLDIDRCYDKTVKSTKEKNIDFTDHEKKLKKKRVQGITLDACIRNFKTKINDGPTYICTSCEQTWFCDSVVNSKTVKMTTPANMSHCFTNFKSVQDIEWICHTCLNAIKKQRIPRFSIANKMGFPQRPKELNLYPLEERLLSLRIPFMQIRQLPRVDSYQLKAML
;
A
#
# COMPACT_ATOMS: atom_id res chain seq x y z
N MET A 1 29.95 12.22 63.96
CA MET A 1 29.10 12.52 62.78
C MET A 1 29.90 12.74 61.47
N ASN A 2 31.08 12.13 61.27
CA ASN A 2 31.96 12.44 60.11
C ASN A 2 32.45 11.24 59.28
N TYR A 3 32.22 9.99 59.71
CA TYR A 3 32.70 8.80 58.99
C TYR A 3 32.12 8.69 57.57
N ARG A 4 30.81 8.89 57.43
CA ARG A 4 30.08 8.79 56.16
C ARG A 4 30.53 9.81 55.11
N LYS A 5 30.94 11.00 55.55
CA LYS A 5 31.49 12.06 54.68
C LYS A 5 32.89 11.70 54.19
N HIS A 6 33.73 11.18 55.08
CA HIS A 6 35.08 10.74 54.75
C HIS A 6 35.06 9.54 53.79
N GLU A 7 34.13 8.61 53.98
CA GLU A 7 33.94 7.45 53.09
C GLU A 7 33.48 7.88 51.69
N SER A 8 32.52 8.81 51.60
CA SER A 8 32.12 9.41 50.31
C SER A 8 33.27 10.12 49.59
N GLN A 9 34.13 10.83 50.31
CA GLN A 9 35.30 11.49 49.72
C GLN A 9 36.34 10.49 49.19
N ARG A 10 36.61 9.41 49.94
CA ARG A 10 37.50 8.33 49.47
C ARG A 10 36.97 7.67 48.21
N ASP A 11 35.68 7.37 48.17
CA ASP A 11 35.05 6.75 47.00
C ASP A 11 34.97 7.70 45.79
N PHE A 12 34.83 9.01 46.03
CA PHE A 12 34.92 10.01 44.98
C PHE A 12 36.32 10.01 44.34
N HIS A 13 37.38 10.12 45.16
CA HIS A 13 38.76 10.07 44.66
C HIS A 13 39.08 8.76 43.94
N ARG A 14 38.68 7.62 44.51
CA ARG A 14 38.86 6.30 43.89
C ARG A 14 38.18 6.21 42.51
N LYS A 15 36.96 6.75 42.37
CA LYS A 15 36.25 6.78 41.08
C LYS A 15 36.90 7.76 40.10
N GLN A 16 37.47 8.86 40.59
CA GLN A 16 38.17 9.84 39.77
C GLN A 16 39.48 9.26 39.21
N GLU A 17 40.28 8.59 40.04
CA GLU A 17 41.49 7.86 39.62
C GLU A 17 41.18 6.69 38.70
N TYR A 18 40.10 5.95 38.96
CA TYR A 18 39.67 4.87 38.06
C TYR A 18 39.32 5.42 36.67
N ARG A 19 38.63 6.57 36.61
CA ARG A 19 38.18 7.23 35.37
C ARG A 19 39.24 8.07 34.68
N SER A 20 40.39 8.36 35.32
CA SER A 20 41.50 9.03 34.65
C SER A 20 42.19 8.13 33.62
N HIS A 21 42.04 6.81 33.74
CA HIS A 21 42.46 5.86 32.71
C HIS A 21 41.43 5.76 31.57
N PRO A 22 41.83 6.02 30.30
CA PRO A 22 40.91 6.02 29.16
C PRO A 22 40.16 4.69 28.96
N GLU A 23 40.85 3.57 29.14
CA GLU A 23 40.31 2.21 28.99
C GLU A 23 39.16 1.93 29.96
N ASN A 24 39.30 2.35 31.21
CA ASN A 24 38.27 2.21 32.24
C ASN A 24 37.03 3.05 31.91
N LEU A 25 37.25 4.25 31.36
CA LEU A 25 36.18 5.13 30.96
C LEU A 25 35.41 4.59 29.74
N GLU A 26 36.13 4.01 28.77
CA GLU A 26 35.55 3.31 27.62
C GLU A 26 34.79 2.06 28.05
N HIS A 27 35.35 1.25 28.96
CA HIS A 27 34.68 0.09 29.54
C HIS A 27 33.38 0.47 30.27
N GLU A 28 33.36 1.58 31.03
CA GLU A 28 32.14 2.10 31.66
C GLU A 28 31.10 2.55 30.62
N ARG A 29 31.54 3.18 29.51
CA ARG A 29 30.65 3.56 28.38
C ARG A 29 30.04 2.33 27.72
N LEU A 30 30.86 1.33 27.36
CA LEU A 30 30.41 0.08 26.73
C LEU A 30 29.41 -0.67 27.62
N LYS A 31 29.68 -0.74 28.93
CA LYS A 31 28.77 -1.36 29.90
C LYS A 31 27.43 -0.62 29.99
N LYS A 32 27.43 0.71 29.97
CA LYS A 32 26.20 1.53 29.94
C LYS A 32 25.44 1.36 28.62
N HIS A 33 26.14 1.32 27.49
CA HIS A 33 25.53 1.08 26.17
C HIS A 33 24.88 -0.31 26.10
N SER A 34 25.61 -1.36 26.49
CA SER A 34 25.10 -2.73 26.56
C SER A 34 23.88 -2.84 27.49
N SER A 35 23.91 -2.18 28.65
CA SER A 35 22.77 -2.17 29.59
C SER A 35 21.52 -1.49 29.00
N ARG A 36 21.70 -0.38 28.28
CA ARG A 36 20.60 0.29 27.56
C ARG A 36 20.06 -0.57 26.43
N GLN A 37 20.95 -1.20 25.66
CA GLN A 37 20.59 -2.08 24.55
C GLN A 37 19.79 -3.28 25.05
N ASN A 38 20.26 -3.95 26.10
CA ASN A 38 19.55 -5.07 26.74
C ASN A 38 18.15 -4.65 27.22
N LYS A 39 18.01 -3.47 27.83
CA LYS A 39 16.69 -2.96 28.25
C LYS A 39 15.75 -2.78 27.05
N LEU A 40 16.24 -2.15 25.97
CA LEU A 40 15.47 -1.97 24.74
C LEU A 40 15.09 -3.31 24.08
N ASP A 41 15.96 -4.31 24.13
CA ASP A 41 15.70 -5.63 23.57
C ASP A 41 14.69 -6.42 24.42
N ILE A 42 14.73 -6.28 25.75
CA ILE A 42 13.72 -6.82 26.67
C ILE A 42 12.35 -6.18 26.41
N ASP A 43 12.28 -4.85 26.36
CA ASP A 43 11.03 -4.12 26.09
C ASP A 43 10.44 -4.52 24.72
N ARG A 44 11.29 -4.66 23.69
CA ARG A 44 10.88 -5.12 22.36
C ARG A 44 10.38 -6.57 22.39
N CYS A 45 11.00 -7.45 23.17
CA CYS A 45 10.57 -8.83 23.34
C CYS A 45 9.20 -8.92 24.01
N TYR A 46 8.99 -8.11 25.04
CA TYR A 46 7.70 -7.97 25.73
C TYR A 46 6.61 -7.47 24.78
N ASP A 47 6.87 -6.40 24.02
CA ASP A 47 5.92 -5.87 23.05
C ASP A 47 5.55 -6.89 21.97
N LYS A 48 6.54 -7.65 21.47
CA LYS A 48 6.32 -8.73 20.51
C LYS A 48 5.44 -9.84 21.07
N THR A 49 5.68 -10.26 22.31
CA THR A 49 4.88 -11.31 22.97
C THR A 49 3.47 -10.84 23.23
N VAL A 50 3.27 -9.64 23.78
CA VAL A 50 1.93 -9.05 23.98
C VAL A 50 1.16 -8.96 22.66
N LYS A 51 1.82 -8.49 21.60
CA LYS A 51 1.20 -8.39 20.27
C LYS A 51 0.83 -9.76 19.70
N SER A 52 1.72 -10.76 19.82
CA SER A 52 1.43 -12.13 19.40
C SER A 52 0.26 -12.76 20.17
N THR A 53 0.16 -12.52 21.49
CA THR A 53 -0.95 -13.02 22.31
C THR A 53 -2.28 -12.38 21.91
N LYS A 54 -2.27 -11.07 21.60
CA LYS A 54 -3.45 -10.37 21.05
C LYS A 54 -3.86 -10.89 19.68
N GLU A 55 -2.90 -11.17 18.79
CA GLU A 55 -3.16 -11.72 17.44
C GLU A 55 -3.70 -13.17 17.48
N LYS A 56 -3.36 -13.94 18.51
CA LYS A 56 -3.93 -15.29 18.74
C LYS A 56 -5.35 -15.25 19.30
N ASN A 57 -5.75 -14.15 19.93
CA ASN A 57 -7.12 -13.98 20.42
C ASN A 57 -8.03 -13.60 19.24
N ILE A 58 -8.89 -14.54 18.85
CA ILE A 58 -9.76 -14.44 17.67
C ILE A 58 -10.75 -13.27 17.82
N ASP A 59 -11.35 -13.09 18.99
CA ASP A 59 -12.33 -12.02 19.25
C ASP A 59 -11.70 -10.62 19.17
N PHE A 60 -10.52 -10.46 19.78
CA PHE A 60 -9.77 -9.20 19.70
C PHE A 60 -9.42 -8.87 18.24
N THR A 61 -8.95 -9.88 17.51
CA THR A 61 -8.56 -9.74 16.10
C THR A 61 -9.76 -9.44 15.19
N ASP A 62 -10.91 -10.08 15.42
CA ASP A 62 -12.14 -9.84 14.65
C ASP A 62 -12.74 -8.47 14.96
N HIS A 63 -12.73 -8.05 16.23
CA HIS A 63 -13.15 -6.71 16.62
C HIS A 63 -12.30 -5.61 15.97
N GLU A 64 -10.97 -5.74 15.98
CA GLU A 64 -10.09 -4.79 15.27
C GLU A 64 -10.35 -4.79 13.75
N LYS A 65 -10.55 -5.95 13.13
CA LYS A 65 -10.89 -6.06 11.70
C LYS A 65 -12.22 -5.35 11.40
N LYS A 66 -13.24 -5.52 12.23
CA LYS A 66 -14.54 -4.84 12.11
C LYS A 66 -14.40 -3.32 12.23
N LEU A 67 -13.65 -2.84 13.23
CA LEU A 67 -13.37 -1.40 13.39
C LEU A 67 -12.62 -0.83 12.19
N LYS A 68 -11.61 -1.54 11.69
CA LYS A 68 -10.85 -1.14 10.51
C LYS A 68 -11.74 -1.09 9.26
N LYS A 69 -12.62 -2.08 9.08
CA LYS A 69 -13.60 -2.11 7.99
C LYS A 69 -14.56 -0.92 8.07
N LYS A 70 -15.09 -0.61 9.26
CA LYS A 70 -15.93 0.57 9.50
C LYS A 70 -15.22 1.89 9.17
N ARG A 71 -13.94 2.03 9.54
CA ARG A 71 -13.14 3.24 9.24
C ARG A 71 -12.89 3.41 7.73
N VAL A 72 -12.64 2.32 7.01
CA VAL A 72 -12.28 2.37 5.58
C VAL A 72 -13.51 2.46 4.68
N GLN A 73 -14.58 1.73 5.01
CA GLN A 73 -15.77 1.64 4.15
C GLN A 73 -16.84 2.66 4.54
N GLY A 74 -16.91 3.02 5.83
CA GLY A 74 -18.01 3.81 6.38
C GLY A 74 -18.86 2.98 7.33
N ILE A 75 -19.54 3.65 8.27
CA ILE A 75 -20.40 3.00 9.26
C ILE A 75 -21.83 2.83 8.71
N THR A 76 -22.26 3.77 7.85
CA THR A 76 -23.59 3.80 7.23
C THR A 76 -23.51 3.55 5.73
N LEU A 77 -24.62 3.10 5.14
CA LEU A 77 -24.72 2.88 3.69
C LEU A 77 -24.41 4.16 2.91
N ASP A 78 -24.92 5.32 3.35
CA ASP A 78 -24.64 6.60 2.69
C ASP A 78 -23.16 6.99 2.74
N ALA A 79 -22.48 6.69 3.84
CA ALA A 79 -21.03 6.90 3.94
C ALA A 79 -20.28 5.99 2.95
N CYS A 80 -20.69 4.72 2.83
CA CYS A 80 -20.13 3.80 1.83
C CYS A 80 -20.35 4.30 0.40
N ILE A 81 -21.57 4.77 0.07
CA ILE A 81 -21.89 5.30 -1.26
C ILE A 81 -21.05 6.54 -1.55
N ARG A 82 -20.93 7.46 -0.60
CA ARG A 82 -20.13 8.67 -0.75
C ARG A 82 -18.67 8.34 -0.98
N ASN A 83 -18.09 7.48 -0.14
CA ASN A 83 -16.71 7.02 -0.26
C ASN A 83 -16.46 6.35 -1.62
N PHE A 84 -17.38 5.50 -2.07
CA PHE A 84 -17.30 4.88 -3.38
C PHE A 84 -17.28 5.93 -4.49
N LYS A 85 -18.25 6.85 -4.51
CA LYS A 85 -18.34 7.93 -5.51
C LYS A 85 -17.07 8.77 -5.55
N THR A 86 -16.52 9.14 -4.40
CA THR A 86 -15.25 9.88 -4.32
C THR A 86 -14.09 9.11 -4.95
N LYS A 87 -14.00 7.80 -4.73
CA LYS A 87 -12.93 6.94 -5.27
C LYS A 87 -13.03 6.71 -6.78
N ILE A 88 -14.24 6.73 -7.34
CA ILE A 88 -14.46 6.52 -8.77
C ILE A 88 -14.55 7.82 -9.58
N ASN A 89 -14.53 8.99 -8.92
CA ASN A 89 -14.78 10.28 -9.54
C ASN A 89 -13.83 10.61 -10.69
N ASP A 90 -12.55 10.31 -10.53
CA ASP A 90 -11.51 10.64 -11.51
C ASP A 90 -11.33 9.57 -12.60
N GLY A 91 -12.21 8.55 -12.61
CA GLY A 91 -12.13 7.39 -13.49
C GLY A 91 -10.87 6.54 -13.27
N PRO A 92 -10.70 5.45 -14.04
CA PRO A 92 -9.51 4.63 -13.97
C PRO A 92 -8.38 5.25 -14.82
N THR A 93 -7.76 6.33 -14.36
CA THR A 93 -6.69 7.04 -15.11
C THR A 93 -5.27 6.55 -14.79
N TYR A 94 -5.11 5.70 -13.78
CA TYR A 94 -3.80 5.21 -13.34
C TYR A 94 -3.41 3.98 -14.14
N ILE A 95 -2.25 4.02 -14.81
CA ILE A 95 -1.79 2.93 -15.66
C ILE A 95 -0.74 2.13 -14.90
N CYS A 96 -0.93 0.81 -14.84
CA CYS A 96 0.00 -0.09 -14.16
C CYS A 96 1.26 -0.31 -15.01
N THR A 97 2.44 -0.05 -14.46
CA THR A 97 3.77 -0.31 -15.07
C THR A 97 4.05 -1.78 -15.39
N SER A 98 3.24 -2.71 -14.89
CA SER A 98 3.43 -4.14 -15.15
C SER A 98 2.51 -4.68 -16.25
N CYS A 99 1.21 -4.34 -16.18
CA CYS A 99 0.19 -4.88 -17.08
C CYS A 99 -0.42 -3.86 -18.05
N GLU A 100 -0.02 -2.59 -17.96
CA GLU A 100 -0.51 -1.45 -18.77
C GLU A 100 -2.03 -1.23 -18.76
N GLN A 101 -2.76 -1.95 -17.92
CA GLN A 101 -4.19 -1.71 -17.70
C GLN A 101 -4.40 -0.46 -16.86
N THR A 102 -5.57 0.14 -17.04
CA THR A 102 -6.07 1.32 -16.33
C THR A 102 -6.78 0.95 -15.03
N TRP A 103 -6.53 1.72 -13.97
CA TRP A 103 -7.01 1.48 -12.61
C TRP A 103 -7.42 2.79 -11.93
N PHE A 104 -8.26 2.69 -10.91
CA PHE A 104 -8.54 3.80 -9.98
C PHE A 104 -7.35 4.04 -9.06
N CYS A 105 -7.23 5.27 -8.53
CA CYS A 105 -6.16 5.69 -7.61
C CYS A 105 -5.95 4.70 -6.45
N ASP A 106 -7.05 4.27 -5.81
CA ASP A 106 -7.03 3.35 -4.67
C ASP A 106 -6.59 1.92 -5.03
N SER A 107 -6.61 1.56 -6.32
CA SER A 107 -6.25 0.23 -6.81
C SER A 107 -4.77 0.09 -7.18
N VAL A 108 -4.01 1.18 -7.07
CA VAL A 108 -2.59 1.22 -7.39
C VAL A 108 -1.76 1.75 -6.22
N VAL A 109 -0.46 1.50 -6.29
CA VAL A 109 0.53 2.09 -5.38
C VAL A 109 1.70 2.64 -6.18
N ASN A 110 2.36 3.63 -5.62
CA ASN A 110 3.58 4.17 -6.19
C ASN A 110 4.66 3.08 -6.22
N SER A 111 5.17 2.75 -7.39
CA SER A 111 6.16 1.68 -7.55
C SER A 111 7.47 1.97 -6.84
N LYS A 112 7.86 3.24 -6.64
CA LYS A 112 9.10 3.63 -5.95
C LYS A 112 9.17 3.08 -4.52
N THR A 113 8.04 3.10 -3.80
CA THR A 113 7.98 2.59 -2.42
C THR A 113 8.11 1.07 -2.37
N VAL A 114 7.75 0.39 -3.46
CA VAL A 114 7.78 -1.07 -3.55
C VAL A 114 9.12 -1.58 -4.07
N LYS A 115 9.70 -0.95 -5.08
CA LYS A 115 10.93 -1.37 -5.75
C LYS A 115 12.07 -1.66 -4.76
N MET A 116 12.14 -0.90 -3.66
CA MET A 116 13.12 -1.12 -2.57
C MET A 116 13.04 -2.50 -1.90
N THR A 117 11.84 -3.09 -1.84
CA THR A 117 11.60 -4.41 -1.21
C THR A 117 11.49 -5.54 -2.23
N THR A 118 11.62 -5.21 -3.51
CA THR A 118 11.35 -6.16 -4.59
C THR A 118 12.61 -6.94 -4.94
N PRO A 119 12.54 -8.28 -5.05
CA PRO A 119 13.66 -9.10 -5.50
C PRO A 119 14.19 -8.67 -6.88
N ALA A 120 15.51 -8.65 -7.05
CA ALA A 120 16.16 -8.16 -8.28
C ALA A 120 15.71 -8.92 -9.54
N ASN A 121 15.40 -10.20 -9.42
CA ASN A 121 14.89 -11.04 -10.51
C ASN A 121 13.50 -10.61 -11.02
N MET A 122 12.74 -9.82 -10.25
CA MET A 122 11.42 -9.32 -10.64
C MET A 122 11.44 -7.91 -11.27
N SER A 123 12.62 -7.31 -11.43
CA SER A 123 12.79 -5.96 -12.02
C SER A 123 12.18 -5.84 -13.42
N HIS A 124 12.27 -6.88 -14.24
CA HIS A 124 11.71 -6.94 -15.60
C HIS A 124 10.17 -6.84 -15.66
N CYS A 125 9.47 -6.98 -14.53
CA CYS A 125 8.02 -6.78 -14.46
C CYS A 125 7.60 -5.31 -14.33
N PHE A 126 8.57 -4.38 -14.30
CA PHE A 126 8.34 -2.94 -14.28
C PHE A 126 8.85 -2.32 -15.59
N THR A 127 7.97 -1.63 -16.31
CA THR A 127 8.31 -1.05 -17.63
C THR A 127 8.85 0.37 -17.52
N ASN A 128 8.85 0.95 -16.30
CA ASN A 128 9.12 2.37 -16.05
C ASN A 128 8.10 3.31 -16.71
N PHE A 129 6.92 2.79 -17.10
CA PHE A 129 5.84 3.61 -17.62
C PHE A 129 5.29 4.52 -16.51
N LYS A 130 5.22 5.82 -16.80
CA LYS A 130 4.72 6.84 -15.87
C LYS A 130 3.37 7.35 -16.35
N SER A 131 2.41 7.45 -15.44
CA SER A 131 1.07 7.95 -15.75
C SER A 131 0.75 9.24 -14.99
N VAL A 132 -0.19 9.19 -14.05
CA VAL A 132 -0.67 10.33 -13.27
C VAL A 132 0.50 10.91 -12.48
N GLN A 133 0.66 12.24 -12.58
CA GLN A 133 1.71 13.01 -11.91
C GLN A 133 3.16 12.63 -12.28
N ASP A 134 3.40 12.05 -13.47
CA ASP A 134 4.72 11.53 -13.88
C ASP A 134 5.27 10.50 -12.88
N ILE A 135 4.37 9.76 -12.24
CA ILE A 135 4.69 8.69 -11.29
C ILE A 135 4.44 7.35 -11.96
N GLU A 136 5.33 6.39 -11.69
CA GLU A 136 5.17 5.01 -12.09
C GLU A 136 4.32 4.27 -11.04
N TRP A 137 3.15 3.78 -11.46
CA TRP A 137 2.17 3.12 -10.60
C TRP A 137 2.12 1.62 -10.85
N ILE A 138 1.82 0.82 -9.83
CA ILE A 138 1.60 -0.63 -9.95
C ILE A 138 0.29 -1.03 -9.27
N CYS A 139 -0.53 -1.83 -9.94
CA CYS A 139 -1.77 -2.33 -9.33
C CYS A 139 -1.52 -3.39 -8.27
N HIS A 140 -2.43 -3.50 -7.29
CA HIS A 140 -2.31 -4.47 -6.18
C HIS A 140 -2.17 -5.92 -6.67
N THR A 141 -2.82 -6.28 -7.78
CA THR A 141 -2.77 -7.63 -8.34
C THR A 141 -1.37 -7.99 -8.84
N CYS A 142 -0.76 -7.11 -9.65
CA CYS A 142 0.60 -7.32 -10.15
C CYS A 142 1.62 -7.29 -9.01
N LEU A 143 1.45 -6.35 -8.09
CA LEU A 143 2.28 -6.25 -6.89
C LEU A 143 2.25 -7.56 -6.07
N ASN A 144 1.07 -8.13 -5.84
CA ASN A 144 0.93 -9.36 -5.06
C ASN A 144 1.58 -10.57 -5.74
N ALA A 145 1.57 -10.64 -7.07
CA ALA A 145 2.28 -11.67 -7.82
C ALA A 145 3.81 -11.49 -7.67
N ILE A 146 4.30 -10.26 -7.84
CA ILE A 146 5.74 -9.93 -7.71
C ILE A 146 6.27 -10.23 -6.31
N LYS A 147 5.52 -9.88 -5.25
CA LYS A 147 5.87 -10.22 -3.86
C LYS A 147 6.02 -11.73 -3.63
N LYS A 148 5.27 -12.54 -4.39
CA LYS A 148 5.34 -14.01 -4.38
C LYS A 148 6.35 -14.56 -5.39
N GLN A 149 7.22 -13.71 -5.95
CA GLN A 149 8.22 -14.05 -6.96
C GLN A 149 7.62 -14.73 -8.20
N ARG A 150 6.42 -14.29 -8.60
CA ARG A 150 5.72 -14.76 -9.79
C ARG A 150 5.50 -13.63 -10.76
N ILE A 151 5.66 -13.92 -12.04
CA ILE A 151 5.34 -13.00 -13.13
C ILE A 151 3.82 -12.75 -13.12
N PRO A 152 3.37 -11.48 -13.09
CA PRO A 152 1.93 -11.20 -13.13
C PRO A 152 1.30 -11.71 -14.43
N ARG A 153 0.11 -12.32 -14.30
CA ARG A 153 -0.59 -12.99 -15.41
C ARG A 153 -0.75 -12.11 -16.65
N PHE A 154 -1.14 -10.85 -16.45
CA PHE A 154 -1.39 -9.88 -17.51
C PHE A 154 -0.22 -8.93 -17.74
N SER A 155 0.97 -9.25 -17.24
CA SER A 155 2.13 -8.38 -17.43
C SER A 155 2.63 -8.42 -18.87
N ILE A 156 3.27 -7.33 -19.29
CA ILE A 156 4.04 -7.29 -20.55
C ILE A 156 5.18 -8.30 -20.52
N ALA A 157 5.80 -8.50 -19.35
CA ALA A 157 6.79 -9.56 -19.15
C ALA A 157 6.25 -10.96 -19.52
N ASN A 158 4.94 -11.18 -19.37
CA ASN A 158 4.24 -12.39 -19.80
C ASN A 158 3.66 -12.30 -21.22
N LYS A 159 4.17 -11.39 -22.07
CA LYS A 159 3.71 -11.17 -23.45
C LYS A 159 2.23 -10.79 -23.58
N MET A 160 1.64 -10.23 -22.52
CA MET A 160 0.26 -9.73 -22.51
C MET A 160 0.19 -8.21 -22.76
N GLY A 161 1.21 -7.64 -23.40
CA GLY A 161 1.19 -6.24 -23.82
C GLY A 161 0.12 -6.00 -24.88
N PHE A 162 -0.42 -4.79 -24.91
CA PHE A 162 -1.37 -4.41 -25.95
C PHE A 162 -0.68 -4.40 -27.32
N PRO A 163 -1.35 -4.88 -28.39
CA PRO A 163 -0.83 -4.72 -29.74
C PRO A 163 -0.77 -3.23 -30.09
N GLN A 164 0.06 -2.89 -31.07
CA GLN A 164 0.08 -1.54 -31.63
C GLN A 164 -1.31 -1.18 -32.15
N ARG A 165 -1.72 0.08 -31.90
CA ARG A 165 -3.03 0.57 -32.35
C ARG A 165 -3.12 0.41 -33.87
N PRO A 166 -4.06 -0.39 -34.40
CA PRO A 166 -4.27 -0.51 -35.84
C PRO A 166 -4.70 0.85 -36.42
N LYS A 167 -4.27 1.15 -37.65
CA LYS A 167 -4.52 2.45 -38.31
C LYS A 167 -6.01 2.69 -38.52
N GLU A 168 -6.76 1.61 -38.69
CA GLU A 168 -8.22 1.55 -38.83
C GLU A 168 -8.95 2.11 -37.60
N LEU A 169 -8.30 2.11 -36.43
CA LEU A 169 -8.85 2.72 -35.21
C LEU A 169 -8.51 4.21 -35.08
N ASN A 170 -7.91 4.85 -36.08
CA ASN A 170 -7.73 6.31 -36.13
C ASN A 170 -8.99 6.97 -36.69
N LEU A 171 -10.08 6.79 -35.96
CA LEU A 171 -11.41 7.26 -36.34
C LEU A 171 -11.54 8.77 -36.16
N TYR A 172 -12.27 9.43 -37.05
CA TYR A 172 -12.74 10.79 -36.83
C TYR A 172 -13.79 10.82 -35.71
N PRO A 173 -13.97 11.96 -35.00
CA PRO A 173 -14.95 12.06 -33.92
C PRO A 173 -16.38 11.63 -34.31
N LEU A 174 -16.76 11.81 -35.57
CA LEU A 174 -18.04 11.34 -36.11
C LEU A 174 -18.09 9.81 -36.24
N GLU A 175 -17.05 9.20 -36.81
CA GLU A 175 -16.93 7.74 -36.95
C GLU A 175 -16.88 7.05 -35.58
N GLU A 176 -16.17 7.64 -34.63
CA GLU A 176 -16.13 7.17 -33.24
C GLU A 176 -17.53 7.20 -32.61
N ARG A 177 -18.35 8.23 -32.87
CA ARG A 177 -19.75 8.29 -32.41
C ARG A 177 -20.64 7.25 -33.08
N LEU A 178 -20.44 6.98 -34.37
CA LEU A 178 -21.21 5.97 -35.11
C LEU A 178 -20.87 4.55 -34.66
N LEU A 179 -19.62 4.30 -34.30
CA LEU A 179 -19.15 3.00 -33.80
C LEU A 179 -19.34 2.82 -32.29
N SER A 180 -19.51 3.91 -31.53
CA SER A 180 -19.77 3.82 -30.10
C SER A 180 -21.09 3.12 -29.84
N LEU A 181 -21.08 2.10 -28.96
CA LEU A 181 -22.29 1.43 -28.45
C LEU A 181 -23.27 2.39 -27.71
N ARG A 182 -22.91 3.67 -27.53
CA ARG A 182 -23.86 4.71 -27.13
C ARG A 182 -24.77 5.01 -28.31
N ILE A 183 -25.83 4.22 -28.47
CA ILE A 183 -26.85 4.41 -29.50
C ILE A 183 -27.50 5.79 -29.26
N PRO A 184 -27.21 6.82 -30.09
CA PRO A 184 -27.71 8.17 -29.86
C PRO A 184 -29.22 8.27 -30.13
N PHE A 185 -29.82 7.23 -30.69
CA PHE A 185 -31.20 7.20 -31.18
C PHE A 185 -31.95 5.94 -30.69
N MET A 186 -31.94 5.67 -29.37
CA MET A 186 -32.88 4.70 -28.81
C MET A 186 -34.22 5.37 -28.52
N GLN A 187 -35.30 4.82 -29.07
CA GLN A 187 -36.65 5.23 -28.71
C GLN A 187 -37.19 4.33 -27.60
N ILE A 188 -37.66 4.93 -26.51
CA ILE A 188 -38.45 4.24 -25.49
C ILE A 188 -39.87 4.08 -26.05
N ARG A 189 -40.37 2.85 -26.16
CA ARG A 189 -41.75 2.56 -26.58
C ARG A 189 -42.45 1.70 -25.53
N GLN A 190 -43.72 1.99 -25.27
CA GLN A 190 -44.57 1.17 -24.41
C GLN A 190 -44.97 -0.11 -25.15
N LEU A 191 -44.93 -1.25 -24.46
CA LEU A 191 -45.33 -2.52 -25.04
C LEU A 191 -46.87 -2.65 -25.05
N PRO A 192 -47.48 -3.21 -26.11
CA PRO A 192 -48.95 -3.20 -26.26
C PRO A 192 -49.74 -4.01 -25.23
N ARG A 193 -49.09 -4.91 -24.48
CA ARG A 193 -49.76 -5.89 -23.60
C ARG A 193 -49.28 -5.87 -22.16
N VAL A 194 -48.27 -5.04 -21.85
CA VAL A 194 -47.62 -5.00 -20.54
C VAL A 194 -47.27 -3.56 -20.24
N ASP A 195 -47.52 -3.07 -19.03
CA ASP A 195 -47.05 -1.77 -18.52
C ASP A 195 -45.54 -1.77 -18.30
N SER A 196 -44.81 -2.00 -19.38
CA SER A 196 -43.36 -1.98 -19.43
C SER A 196 -42.90 -1.31 -20.71
N TYR A 197 -41.69 -0.75 -20.64
CA TYR A 197 -41.08 0.01 -21.71
C TYR A 197 -39.92 -0.77 -22.29
N GLN A 198 -39.77 -0.73 -23.61
CA GLN A 198 -38.62 -1.30 -24.32
C GLN A 198 -37.79 -0.20 -24.97
N LEU A 199 -36.47 -0.37 -24.96
CA LEU A 199 -35.54 0.43 -25.75
C LEU A 199 -35.44 -0.19 -27.15
N LYS A 200 -35.90 0.53 -28.17
CA LYS A 200 -35.74 0.14 -29.57
C LYS A 200 -34.65 1.01 -30.21
N ALA A 201 -33.64 0.38 -30.81
CA ALA A 201 -32.69 1.09 -31.65
C ALA A 201 -33.41 1.64 -32.89
N MET A 202 -33.26 2.94 -33.16
CA MET A 202 -33.66 3.54 -34.42
C MET A 202 -32.44 3.43 -35.35
N LEU A 203 -32.45 2.43 -36.22
CA LEU A 203 -31.61 2.39 -37.41
C LEU A 203 -32.39 3.00 -38.57
#